data_AF-A0A0S7X6W3-F1
#
_entry.id   AF-A0A0S7X6W3-F1
#
_cell.length_a   1.000
_cell.length_b   1.000
_cell.length_c   1.000
_cell.angle_alpha   90.00
_cell.angle_beta   90.00
_cell.angle_gamma   90.00
#
_symmetry.space_group_name_H-M   'P 1'
#
loop_
_entity.id
_entity.type
_entity.pdbx_description
1 polymer ?
#
loop_
_entity_poly.entity_id
_entity_poly.type
_entity_poly.pdbx_seq_one_letter_code
_entity_poly.pdbx_strand_id
1 'polypeptide(L)'
;MRALTLLLVLLVPLTASAQITFERTYGGPWKDKGYSVTQTDGVYVVAGHTYSFGPGGSAVYLIRTDAWGDALWTRTYGGSGHDCGYSVEQTNDGGYVIGGYTSSFGAGSYDA
;
A
#
# COMPACT_ATOMS: atom_id res chain seq x y z
N MET A 1 43.09 -28.99 -36.71
CA MET A 1 42.01 -27.98 -36.59
C MET A 1 41.37 -28.14 -35.22
N ARG A 2 41.58 -27.20 -34.30
CA ARG A 2 40.84 -27.10 -33.03
C ARG A 2 40.13 -25.75 -33.04
N ALA A 3 38.80 -25.77 -33.09
CA ALA A 3 37.98 -24.56 -33.06
C ALA A 3 37.99 -24.01 -31.63
N LEU A 4 38.50 -22.79 -31.49
CA LEU A 4 38.49 -22.04 -30.25
C LEU A 4 37.11 -21.36 -30.13
N THR A 5 36.23 -21.91 -29.30
CA THR A 5 34.93 -21.27 -29.02
C THR A 5 35.17 -20.11 -28.07
N LEU A 6 35.10 -18.88 -28.59
CA LEU A 6 35.23 -17.66 -27.80
C LEU A 6 33.89 -17.41 -27.07
N LEU A 7 33.85 -17.62 -25.75
CA LEU A 7 32.72 -17.24 -24.92
C LEU A 7 32.79 -15.72 -24.68
N LEU A 8 32.00 -14.95 -25.42
CA LEU A 8 31.85 -13.52 -25.21
C LEU A 8 30.97 -13.30 -23.97
N VAL A 9 31.58 -13.05 -22.81
CA VAL A 9 30.85 -12.62 -21.61
C VAL A 9 30.48 -11.15 -21.80
N LEU A 10 29.25 -10.89 -22.24
CA LEU A 10 28.70 -9.54 -22.37
C LEU A 10 28.47 -8.98 -20.96
N LEU A 11 29.41 -8.18 -20.47
CA LEU A 11 29.29 -7.47 -19.20
C LEU A 11 28.43 -6.22 -19.45
N VAL A 12 27.10 -6.38 -19.42
CA VAL A 12 26.19 -5.23 -19.48
C VAL A 12 26.17 -4.59 -18.09
N PRO A 13 26.60 -3.33 -17.91
CA PRO A 13 26.38 -2.64 -16.65
C PRO A 13 24.86 -2.53 -16.45
N LEU A 14 24.35 -3.17 -15.40
CA LEU A 14 22.96 -3.03 -14.99
C LEU A 14 22.81 -1.63 -14.38
N THR A 15 22.71 -0.60 -15.22
CA THR A 15 22.31 0.72 -14.75
C THR A 15 20.84 0.59 -14.34
N ALA A 16 20.59 0.47 -13.04
CA ALA A 16 19.26 0.66 -12.48
C ALA A 16 18.90 2.13 -12.71
N SER A 17 18.29 2.45 -13.86
CA SER A 17 17.58 3.71 -13.97
C SER A 17 16.41 3.64 -12.99
N ALA A 18 16.32 4.59 -12.07
CA ALA A 18 15.10 4.81 -11.32
C ALA A 18 14.00 5.16 -12.33
N GLN A 19 13.28 4.15 -12.81
CA GLN A 19 12.17 4.29 -13.73
C GLN A 19 10.88 4.17 -12.92
N ILE A 20 10.00 5.15 -13.12
CA ILE A 20 8.63 5.10 -12.58
C ILE A 20 7.91 3.94 -13.28
N THR A 21 7.52 2.92 -12.51
CA THR A 21 6.77 1.76 -13.04
C THR A 21 5.29 2.07 -13.20
N PHE A 22 4.71 2.85 -12.27
CA PHE A 22 3.35 3.37 -12.38
C PHE A 22 3.16 4.63 -11.55
N GLU A 23 2.14 5.41 -11.93
CA GLU A 23 1.56 6.47 -11.12
C GLU A 23 0.05 6.24 -11.05
N ARG A 24 -0.51 6.29 -9.84
CA ARG A 24 -1.92 6.05 -9.55
C ARG A 24 -2.38 6.88 -8.38
N THR A 25 -3.63 7.32 -8.44
CA THR A 25 -4.30 8.00 -7.34
C THR A 25 -5.40 7.10 -6.81
N TYR A 26 -5.44 6.92 -5.49
CA TYR A 26 -6.48 6.15 -4.82
C TYR A 26 -7.18 7.06 -3.82
N GLY A 27 -8.50 7.15 -3.93
CA GLY A 27 -9.28 8.14 -3.19
C GLY A 27 -10.52 8.53 -3.97
N GLY A 28 -11.24 9.50 -3.43
CA GLY A 28 -12.45 10.07 -4.01
C GLY A 28 -12.42 11.60 -3.98
N PRO A 29 -13.59 12.26 -3.95
CA PRO A 29 -13.69 13.71 -4.07
C PRO A 29 -13.20 14.48 -2.83
N TRP A 30 -12.96 13.81 -1.71
CA TRP A 30 -12.56 14.42 -0.44
C TRP A 30 -11.10 14.11 -0.12
N LYS A 31 -10.64 14.57 1.05
CA LYS A 31 -9.28 14.33 1.52
C LYS A 31 -9.05 12.84 1.76
N ASP A 32 -8.05 12.28 1.10
CA ASP A 32 -7.59 10.91 1.30
C ASP A 32 -6.06 10.92 1.44
N LYS A 33 -5.52 10.14 2.38
CA LYS A 33 -4.09 10.13 2.68
C LYS A 33 -3.60 8.70 2.88
N GLY A 34 -2.57 8.30 2.15
CA GLY A 34 -1.75 7.12 2.47
C GLY A 34 -0.61 7.49 3.41
N TYR A 35 -0.36 6.65 4.41
CA TYR A 35 0.70 6.85 5.42
C TYR A 35 1.78 5.77 5.39
N SER A 36 1.39 4.53 5.10
CA SER A 36 2.31 3.40 5.09
C SER A 36 2.02 2.51 3.90
N VAL A 37 3.08 1.92 3.34
CA VAL A 37 3.02 0.95 2.26
C VAL A 37 3.92 -0.23 2.59
N THR A 38 3.43 -1.44 2.36
CA THR A 38 4.24 -2.65 2.30
C THR A 38 4.11 -3.28 0.92
N GLN A 39 5.15 -3.97 0.48
CA GLN A 39 5.19 -4.65 -0.82
C GLN A 39 5.71 -6.08 -0.67
N THR A 40 5.07 -7.02 -1.35
CA THR A 40 5.51 -8.42 -1.43
C THR A 40 5.14 -8.96 -2.80
N ASP A 41 6.13 -9.47 -3.53
CA ASP A 41 5.97 -10.07 -4.87
C ASP A 41 5.20 -9.18 -5.87
N GLY A 42 5.46 -7.87 -5.82
CA GLY A 42 4.80 -6.89 -6.68
C GLY A 42 3.42 -6.44 -6.21
N VAL A 43 2.84 -7.08 -5.19
CA VAL A 43 1.60 -6.62 -4.57
C VAL A 43 1.92 -5.52 -3.57
N TYR A 44 1.27 -4.37 -3.70
CA TYR A 44 1.39 -3.28 -2.73
C TYR A 44 0.16 -3.24 -1.84
N VAL A 45 0.36 -2.98 -0.55
CA VAL A 45 -0.71 -2.66 0.39
C VAL A 45 -0.43 -1.32 1.04
N VAL A 46 -1.37 -0.39 0.92
CA VAL A 46 -1.28 0.96 1.45
C VAL A 46 -2.32 1.14 2.54
N ALA A 47 -1.90 1.60 3.71
CA ALA A 47 -2.79 2.03 4.79
C ALA A 47 -2.81 3.55 4.92
N GLY A 48 -3.97 4.07 5.30
CA GLY A 48 -4.25 5.49 5.30
C GLY A 48 -5.56 5.84 6.00
N HIS A 49 -6.08 7.02 5.68
CA HIS A 49 -7.47 7.35 5.93
C HIS A 49 -8.15 7.94 4.69
N THR A 50 -9.48 7.84 4.67
CA THR A 50 -10.35 8.40 3.65
C THR A 50 -11.48 9.20 4.28
N TYR A 51 -11.77 10.38 3.73
CA TYR A 51 -13.02 11.10 3.96
C TYR A 51 -14.06 10.83 2.85
N SER A 52 -13.69 10.03 1.85
CA SER A 52 -14.49 9.77 0.66
C SER A 52 -15.40 8.55 0.78
N PHE A 53 -15.03 7.54 1.58
CA PHE A 53 -15.68 6.22 1.58
C PHE A 53 -16.07 5.70 2.97
N GLY A 54 -16.04 6.55 4.00
CA GLY A 54 -16.40 6.21 5.38
C GLY A 54 -17.87 6.53 5.72
N PRO A 55 -18.41 5.95 6.81
CA PRO A 55 -19.79 6.19 7.25
C PRO A 55 -19.99 7.51 8.00
N GLY A 56 -18.95 8.35 8.13
CA GLY A 56 -18.99 9.61 8.87
C GLY A 56 -17.73 10.44 8.65
N GLY A 57 -16.91 10.62 9.70
CA GLY A 57 -15.62 11.29 9.62
C GLY A 57 -14.60 10.56 8.74
N SER A 58 -13.34 10.52 9.16
CA SER A 58 -12.34 9.76 8.42
C SER A 58 -12.47 8.28 8.75
N ALA A 59 -12.40 7.39 7.76
CA ALA A 59 -12.26 5.95 7.98
C ALA A 59 -10.83 5.52 7.66
N VAL A 60 -10.33 4.46 8.30
CA VAL A 60 -9.13 3.76 7.84
C VAL A 60 -9.35 3.34 6.39
N TYR A 61 -8.39 3.63 5.51
CA TYR A 61 -8.46 3.22 4.11
C TYR A 61 -7.31 2.28 3.79
N LEU A 62 -7.65 1.04 3.43
CA LEU A 62 -6.69 0.02 3.06
C LEU A 62 -6.85 -0.27 1.56
N ILE A 63 -5.76 -0.16 0.82
CA ILE A 63 -5.72 -0.38 -0.62
C ILE A 63 -4.77 -1.53 -0.88
N ARG A 64 -5.18 -2.50 -1.68
CA ARG A 64 -4.28 -3.52 -2.22
C ARG A 64 -4.24 -3.41 -3.74
N THR A 65 -3.06 -3.45 -4.31
CA THR A 65 -2.84 -3.29 -5.74
C THR A 65 -2.05 -4.47 -6.30
N ASP A 66 -2.09 -4.61 -7.61
CA ASP A 66 -1.09 -5.42 -8.32
C ASP A 66 0.22 -4.64 -8.54
N ALA A 67 1.14 -5.24 -9.30
CA ALA A 67 2.45 -4.68 -9.62
C ALA A 67 2.42 -3.43 -10.51
N TRP A 68 1.29 -3.14 -11.13
CA TRP A 68 1.08 -2.00 -12.03
C TRP A 68 0.28 -0.88 -11.34
N GLY A 69 -0.02 -1.05 -10.06
CA GLY A 69 -0.83 -0.11 -9.28
C GLY A 69 -2.33 -0.21 -9.57
N ASP A 70 -2.80 -1.24 -10.26
CA ASP A 70 -4.23 -1.40 -10.43
C ASP A 70 -4.82 -1.97 -9.13
N ALA A 71 -5.85 -1.29 -8.61
CA ALA A 71 -6.45 -1.66 -7.34
C ALA A 71 -7.14 -3.02 -7.46
N LEU A 72 -6.64 -4.02 -6.74
CA LEU A 72 -7.26 -5.34 -6.61
C LEU A 72 -8.47 -5.26 -5.69
N TRP A 73 -8.35 -4.49 -4.60
CA TRP A 73 -9.46 -4.11 -3.74
C TRP A 73 -9.11 -2.89 -2.88
N THR A 74 -10.16 -2.26 -2.38
CA THR A 74 -10.07 -1.24 -1.33
C THR A 74 -11.04 -1.59 -0.21
N ARG A 75 -10.69 -1.22 1.03
CA ARG A 75 -11.49 -1.48 2.23
C ARG A 75 -11.50 -0.27 3.13
N THR A 76 -12.63 -0.03 3.77
CA THR A 76 -12.77 0.96 4.82
C THR A 76 -13.10 0.32 6.15
N TYR A 77 -12.48 0.85 7.21
CA TYR A 77 -12.72 0.41 8.59
C TYR A 77 -12.89 1.63 9.49
N GLY A 78 -13.82 1.56 10.43
CA GLY A 78 -14.18 2.69 11.26
C GLY A 78 -15.68 2.80 11.49
N GLY A 79 -16.07 3.87 12.17
CA GLY A 79 -17.45 4.25 12.43
C GLY A 79 -17.71 5.71 12.07
N SER A 80 -18.64 6.35 12.77
CA SER A 80 -19.04 7.73 12.47
C SER A 80 -17.97 8.78 12.84
N GLY A 81 -16.96 8.40 13.64
CA GLY A 81 -15.88 9.26 14.10
C GLY A 81 -14.71 9.37 13.12
N HIS A 82 -13.53 9.66 13.67
CA HIS A 82 -12.25 9.70 12.98
C HIS A 82 -11.44 8.44 13.30
N ASP A 83 -11.12 7.71 12.25
CA ASP A 83 -10.31 6.50 12.27
C ASP A 83 -9.18 6.66 11.25
N CYS A 84 -7.96 6.27 11.63
CA CYS A 84 -6.77 6.40 10.79
C CYS A 84 -5.85 5.19 10.93
N GLY A 85 -5.44 4.59 9.81
CA GLY A 85 -4.34 3.62 9.77
C GLY A 85 -3.03 4.32 9.44
N TYR A 86 -2.07 4.28 10.34
CA TYR A 86 -0.75 4.91 10.17
C TYR A 86 0.34 3.93 9.74
N SER A 87 0.22 2.65 10.10
CA SER A 87 1.16 1.60 9.71
C SER A 87 0.41 0.40 9.15
N VAL A 88 1.04 -0.31 8.22
CA VAL A 88 0.59 -1.63 7.77
C VAL A 88 1.77 -2.58 7.63
N GLU A 89 1.59 -3.79 8.14
CA GLU A 89 2.52 -4.90 7.94
C GLU A 89 1.76 -6.13 7.47
N GLN A 90 2.37 -6.88 6.56
CA GLN A 90 1.84 -8.17 6.13
C GLN A 90 2.24 -9.25 7.14
N THR A 91 1.31 -10.12 7.50
CA THR A 91 1.57 -11.24 8.40
C THR A 91 2.00 -12.48 7.61
N ASN A 92 2.66 -13.41 8.28
CA ASN A 92 3.20 -14.63 7.67
C ASN A 92 2.12 -15.56 7.08
N ASP A 93 0.87 -15.44 7.53
CA ASP A 93 -0.28 -16.16 7.00
C ASP A 93 -0.95 -15.45 5.80
N GLY A 94 -0.36 -14.35 5.31
CA GLY A 94 -0.87 -13.58 4.18
C GLY A 94 -1.92 -12.53 4.55
N GLY A 95 -2.23 -12.36 5.84
CA GLY A 95 -3.05 -11.27 6.36
C GLY A 95 -2.29 -9.94 6.50
N TYR A 96 -2.93 -8.96 7.15
CA TYR A 96 -2.34 -7.64 7.39
C TYR A 96 -2.69 -7.15 8.80
N VAL A 97 -1.73 -6.53 9.48
CA VAL A 97 -1.93 -5.78 10.73
C VAL A 97 -1.85 -4.30 10.42
N ILE A 98 -2.81 -3.54 10.95
CA ILE A 98 -2.87 -2.08 10.78
C ILE A 98 -2.78 -1.45 12.16
N GLY A 99 -1.80 -0.58 12.36
CA GLY A 99 -1.68 0.25 13.56
C GLY A 99 -2.27 1.64 13.30
N GLY A 100 -2.97 2.21 14.29
CA GLY A 100 -3.74 3.42 14.07
C GLY A 100 -4.38 3.98 15.33
N TYR A 101 -5.38 4.83 15.14
CA TYR A 101 -6.31 5.22 16.20
C TYR A 101 -7.75 5.18 15.69
N THR A 102 -8.69 5.14 16.63
CA THR A 102 -10.13 5.26 16.42
C THR A 102 -10.73 6.25 17.42
N SER A 103 -11.64 7.10 16.95
CA SER A 103 -12.58 7.85 17.81
C SER A 103 -14.00 7.29 17.69
N SER A 104 -14.16 6.20 16.94
CA SER A 104 -15.44 5.56 16.64
C SER A 104 -15.74 4.43 17.62
N PHE A 105 -14.70 3.82 18.17
CA PHE A 105 -14.79 2.70 19.10
C PHE A 105 -13.92 2.99 20.33
N GLY A 106 -14.38 2.53 21.49
CA GLY A 106 -13.66 2.68 22.75
C GLY A 106 -14.36 3.60 23.76
N ALA A 107 -13.69 3.86 24.88
CA ALA A 107 -14.26 4.59 26.02
C ALA A 107 -13.79 6.05 26.08
N GLY A 108 -12.80 6.43 25.25
CA GLY A 108 -12.21 7.77 25.19
C GLY A 108 -12.59 8.55 23.93
N SER A 109 -11.97 9.71 23.77
CA SER A 109 -12.09 10.48 22.52
C SER A 109 -11.24 9.91 21.39
N TYR A 110 -10.06 9.36 21.69
CA TYR A 110 -9.18 8.68 20.73
C TYR A 110 -8.53 7.48 21.42
N ASP A 111 -8.73 6.29 20.86
CA ASP A 111 -8.20 5.01 21.35
C ASP A 111 -7.32 4.35 20.27
N ALA A 112 -6.36 3.52 20.67
CA ALA A 112 -5.39 2.85 19.78
C ALA A 112 -5.45 1.32 19.91
#